data_AF-A0A924A3P9-F1
#
_entry.id   AF-A0A924A3P9-F1
#
_cell.length_a   1.000
_cell.length_b   1.000
_cell.length_c   1.000
_cell.angle_alpha   90.00
_cell.angle_beta   90.00
_cell.angle_gamma   90.00
#
_symmetry.space_group_name_H-M   'P 1'
#
loop_
_entity.id
_entity.type
_entity.pdbx_description
1 polymer ?
#
loop_
_entity_poly.entity_id
_entity_poly.type
_entity_poly.pdbx_seq_one_letter_code
_entity_poly.pdbx_strand_id
1 'polypeptide(L)'
;FSIWSKCKECDNLLYQYIPKTFTDKQPLSITGFDGQVHGLYSAANLKTFLDNYLKTKDINYTTTDKYKRDFLSFIDSIKYNKDLQKQLKFNEALQKISQELSTTDTAAFERMLLKSLKATTESEISFLSKGDDFENIRDKQMAENLKWLLKYKFPNEKIIVWAHNGHILKHPELIKSSYIIRKNMGSYLAVDQQLNKQSYFLGFNSRLGTSGRITIDKKFAVELPVKNSFESWIPETVPYAFVDFKQFRKESPSGKKYFLMKGVYHITDSASWTDVYDGIFYIRDMYPCTPRGMKRNTD
;
A
#
# COMPACT_ATOMS: atom_id res chain seq x y z
N PHE A 1 -9.89 -5.02 0.23
CA PHE A 1 -9.79 -3.58 0.54
C PHE A 1 -10.83 -2.82 -0.26
N SER A 2 -11.76 -2.13 0.40
CA SER A 2 -13.00 -1.61 -0.22
C SER A 2 -12.78 -0.51 -1.25
N ILE A 3 -11.64 0.19 -1.23
CA ILE A 3 -11.34 1.26 -2.18
C ILE A 3 -11.34 0.73 -3.62
N TRP A 4 -10.77 -0.46 -3.85
CA TRP A 4 -10.70 -1.08 -5.18
C TRP A 4 -11.84 -2.08 -5.40
N SER A 5 -12.15 -2.91 -4.39
CA SER A 5 -13.10 -4.01 -4.58
C SER A 5 -14.56 -3.57 -4.69
N LYS A 6 -14.91 -2.34 -4.29
CA LYS A 6 -16.25 -1.78 -4.53
C LYS A 6 -16.36 -1.02 -5.85
N CYS A 7 -15.23 -0.86 -6.55
CA CYS A 7 -15.12 -0.08 -7.76
C CYS A 7 -15.62 -0.85 -8.98
N LYS A 8 -16.65 -0.35 -9.65
CA LYS A 8 -17.20 -0.99 -10.85
C LYS A 8 -16.14 -1.12 -11.95
N GLU A 9 -15.27 -0.12 -12.10
CA GLU A 9 -14.19 -0.12 -13.08
C GLU A 9 -13.15 -1.24 -12.83
N CYS A 10 -13.10 -1.77 -11.61
CA CYS A 10 -12.26 -2.92 -11.26
C CYS A 10 -12.99 -4.26 -11.42
N ASP A 11 -14.27 -4.28 -11.83
CA ASP A 11 -15.09 -5.51 -11.81
C ASP A 11 -14.55 -6.59 -12.75
N ASN A 12 -14.17 -6.20 -13.97
CA ASN A 12 -13.62 -7.15 -14.93
C ASN A 12 -12.34 -7.81 -14.39
N LEU A 13 -11.42 -7.05 -13.81
CA LEU A 13 -10.19 -7.59 -13.26
C LEU A 13 -10.46 -8.49 -12.04
N LEU A 14 -11.17 -7.99 -11.03
CA LEU A 14 -11.30 -8.64 -9.73
C LEU A 14 -12.33 -9.78 -9.68
N TYR A 15 -13.39 -9.70 -10.50
CA TYR A 15 -14.51 -10.63 -10.42
C TYR A 15 -14.74 -11.45 -11.69
N GLN A 16 -13.99 -11.19 -12.77
CA GLN A 16 -14.08 -12.00 -14.00
C GLN A 16 -12.72 -12.59 -14.37
N TYR A 17 -11.72 -11.75 -14.63
CA TYR A 17 -10.42 -12.17 -15.13
C TYR A 17 -9.66 -13.01 -14.11
N ILE A 18 -9.41 -12.50 -12.90
CA ILE A 18 -8.67 -13.27 -11.88
C ILE A 18 -9.37 -14.59 -11.54
N PRO A 19 -10.68 -14.63 -11.21
CA PRO A 19 -11.36 -15.90 -10.93
C PRO A 19 -11.31 -16.89 -12.11
N LYS A 20 -11.39 -16.40 -13.36
CA LYS A 20 -11.25 -17.26 -14.55
C LYS A 20 -9.88 -17.94 -14.62
N THR A 21 -8.82 -17.28 -14.14
CA THR A 21 -7.48 -17.90 -14.13
C THR A 21 -7.34 -19.08 -13.17
N PHE A 22 -8.26 -19.28 -12.22
CA PHE A 22 -8.15 -20.36 -11.24
C PHE A 22 -8.25 -21.76 -11.85
N THR A 23 -8.79 -21.88 -13.06
CA THR A 23 -8.80 -23.14 -13.83
C THR A 23 -7.58 -23.33 -14.73
N ASP A 24 -6.71 -22.31 -14.83
CA ASP A 24 -5.52 -22.36 -15.68
C ASP A 24 -4.38 -23.12 -14.99
N LYS A 25 -3.39 -23.57 -15.77
CA LYS A 25 -2.19 -24.27 -15.25
C LYS A 25 -1.35 -23.40 -14.32
N GLN A 26 -1.40 -22.07 -14.48
CA GLN A 26 -0.67 -21.09 -13.69
C GLN A 26 -1.64 -19.95 -13.31
N PRO A 27 -2.48 -20.15 -12.27
CA PRO A 27 -3.48 -19.18 -11.87
C PRO A 27 -2.83 -17.92 -11.29
N LEU A 28 -3.51 -16.78 -11.41
CA LEU A 28 -3.09 -15.56 -10.72
C LEU A 28 -3.32 -15.72 -9.21
N SER A 29 -2.24 -15.56 -8.44
CA SER A 29 -2.31 -15.52 -6.98
C SER A 29 -2.50 -14.08 -6.50
N ILE A 30 -3.48 -13.85 -5.63
CA ILE A 30 -3.66 -12.57 -4.93
C ILE A 30 -3.11 -12.68 -3.50
N THR A 31 -2.31 -11.70 -3.09
CA THR A 31 -1.84 -11.52 -1.72
C THR A 31 -1.84 -10.05 -1.34
N GLY A 32 -1.68 -9.74 -0.05
CA GLY A 32 -1.50 -8.38 0.46
C GLY A 32 -0.13 -8.18 1.07
N PHE A 33 0.41 -6.97 0.95
CA PHE A 33 1.62 -6.50 1.64
C PHE A 33 1.30 -5.38 2.65
N ASP A 34 0.08 -4.85 2.64
CA ASP A 34 -0.38 -3.87 3.61
C ASP A 34 -0.44 -4.47 5.01
N GLY A 35 -0.07 -3.69 6.03
CA GLY A 35 -0.15 -4.13 7.44
C GLY A 35 -1.57 -4.10 8.00
N GLN A 36 -2.48 -3.38 7.34
CA GLN A 36 -3.85 -3.21 7.79
C GLN A 36 -4.70 -4.48 7.55
N VAL A 37 -5.38 -4.93 8.59
CA VAL A 37 -6.30 -6.05 8.50
C VAL A 37 -7.67 -5.58 8.03
N HIS A 38 -8.23 -6.24 7.01
CA HIS A 38 -9.53 -5.92 6.44
C HIS A 38 -10.34 -7.17 6.08
N GLY A 39 -11.66 -7.02 6.02
CA GLY A 39 -12.58 -8.02 5.47
C GLY A 39 -13.23 -8.94 6.51
N LEU A 40 -14.28 -9.63 6.08
CA LEU A 40 -15.11 -10.47 6.95
C LEU A 40 -14.36 -11.70 7.47
N TYR A 41 -13.50 -12.30 6.64
CA TYR A 41 -12.74 -13.48 7.03
C TYR A 41 -11.82 -13.20 8.23
N SER A 42 -11.04 -12.11 8.18
CA SER A 42 -10.19 -11.72 9.30
C SER A 42 -11.01 -11.32 10.52
N ALA A 43 -12.12 -10.61 10.34
CA ALA A 43 -13.01 -10.23 11.45
C ALA A 43 -13.55 -11.47 12.21
N ALA A 44 -13.83 -12.56 11.49
CA ALA A 44 -14.35 -13.79 12.10
C ALA A 44 -13.27 -14.72 12.66
N ASN A 45 -12.06 -14.73 12.07
CA ASN A 45 -11.08 -15.81 12.33
C ASN A 45 -9.77 -15.34 12.96
N LEU A 46 -9.42 -14.04 12.91
CA LEU A 46 -8.08 -13.58 13.30
C LEU A 46 -7.77 -13.85 14.77
N LYS A 47 -8.75 -13.64 15.66
CA LYS A 47 -8.58 -13.88 17.10
C LYS A 47 -8.21 -15.33 17.38
N THR A 48 -9.04 -16.27 16.92
CA THR A 48 -8.83 -17.70 17.13
C THR A 48 -7.51 -18.15 16.50
N PHE A 49 -7.20 -17.65 15.30
CA PHE A 49 -5.95 -17.95 14.60
C PHE A 49 -4.72 -17.54 15.41
N LEU A 50 -4.66 -16.30 15.89
CA LEU A 50 -3.53 -15.81 16.69
C LEU A 50 -3.47 -16.43 18.09
N ASP A 51 -4.62 -16.67 18.73
CA ASP A 51 -4.69 -17.33 20.04
C ASP A 51 -4.09 -18.74 19.99
N ASN A 52 -4.51 -19.54 19.00
CA ASN A 52 -3.97 -20.88 18.80
C ASN A 52 -2.46 -20.84 18.52
N TYR A 53 -2.02 -19.97 17.60
CA TYR A 53 -0.60 -19.84 17.29
C TYR A 53 0.22 -19.47 18.53
N LEU A 54 -0.19 -18.45 19.29
CA LEU A 54 0.58 -17.98 20.44
C LEU A 54 0.62 -19.02 21.58
N LYS A 55 -0.46 -19.77 21.79
CA LYS A 55 -0.48 -20.91 22.73
C LYS A 55 0.46 -22.03 22.31
N THR A 56 0.52 -22.36 21.01
CA THR A 56 1.45 -23.39 20.50
C THR A 56 2.93 -23.00 20.60
N LYS A 57 3.22 -21.72 20.85
CA LYS A 57 4.58 -21.21 21.06
C LYS A 57 4.94 -21.05 22.54
N ASP A 58 4.11 -21.59 23.44
CA ASP A 58 4.31 -21.55 24.90
C ASP A 58 4.61 -20.15 25.45
N ILE A 59 3.92 -19.14 24.92
CA ILE A 59 4.06 -17.74 25.32
C ILE A 59 3.40 -17.55 26.68
N ASN A 60 4.20 -17.32 27.73
CA ASN A 60 3.75 -17.10 29.12
C ASN A 60 2.66 -16.02 29.20
N TYR A 61 2.79 -14.93 28.44
CA TYR A 61 1.80 -13.85 28.43
C TYR A 61 0.38 -14.34 28.14
N THR A 62 0.20 -15.41 27.34
CA THR A 62 -1.12 -15.98 26.97
C THR A 62 -1.94 -16.49 28.15
N THR A 63 -1.28 -16.80 29.27
CA THR A 63 -1.91 -17.28 30.51
C THR A 63 -2.47 -16.16 31.39
N THR A 64 -2.17 -14.90 31.08
CA THR A 64 -2.51 -13.75 31.93
C THR A 64 -3.89 -13.17 31.61
N ASP A 65 -4.52 -12.53 32.59
CA ASP A 65 -5.76 -11.76 32.34
C ASP A 65 -5.53 -10.55 31.43
N LYS A 66 -4.30 -10.00 31.42
CA LYS A 66 -3.91 -8.93 30.51
C LYS A 66 -3.96 -9.37 29.05
N TYR A 67 -3.57 -10.61 28.74
CA TYR A 67 -3.69 -11.12 27.37
C TYR A 67 -5.14 -11.14 26.87
N LYS A 68 -6.09 -11.60 27.68
CA LYS A 68 -7.51 -11.59 27.33
C LYS A 68 -8.02 -10.16 27.12
N ARG A 69 -7.70 -9.25 28.04
CA ARG A 69 -8.21 -7.88 28.05
C ARG A 69 -7.57 -6.96 27.01
N ASP A 70 -6.25 -7.01 26.88
CA ASP A 70 -5.47 -6.02 26.15
C ASP A 70 -5.08 -6.52 24.75
N PHE A 71 -4.94 -7.83 24.53
CA PHE A 71 -4.68 -8.42 23.21
C PHE A 71 -5.94 -8.97 22.53
N LEU A 72 -6.58 -10.01 23.08
CA LEU A 72 -7.68 -10.71 22.39
C LEU A 72 -8.90 -9.81 22.14
N SER A 73 -9.28 -9.01 23.15
CA SER A 73 -10.38 -8.03 23.02
C SER A 73 -10.10 -6.97 21.94
N PHE A 74 -8.83 -6.57 21.77
CA PHE A 74 -8.48 -5.63 20.71
C PHE A 74 -8.62 -6.27 19.33
N ILE A 75 -8.14 -7.51 19.15
CA ILE A 75 -8.25 -8.26 17.89
C ILE A 75 -9.71 -8.47 17.48
N ASP A 76 -10.63 -8.75 18.41
CA ASP A 76 -12.08 -8.83 18.13
C ASP A 76 -12.64 -7.56 17.48
N SER A 77 -12.04 -6.41 17.81
CA SER A 77 -12.48 -5.10 17.39
C SER A 77 -11.64 -4.49 16.27
N ILE A 78 -10.78 -5.27 15.60
CA ILE A 78 -9.70 -4.78 14.71
C ILE A 78 -10.22 -3.92 13.54
N LYS A 79 -10.45 -2.66 13.89
CA LYS A 79 -10.82 -1.51 13.10
C LYS A 79 -10.08 -0.36 13.78
N TYR A 80 -9.73 0.65 12.99
CA TYR A 80 -9.10 1.85 13.52
C TYR A 80 -9.85 2.34 14.78
N ASN A 81 -9.13 2.39 15.90
CA ASN A 81 -9.67 2.78 17.19
C ASN A 81 -9.09 4.14 17.59
N LYS A 82 -9.97 5.11 17.83
CA LYS A 82 -9.61 6.48 18.22
C LYS A 82 -9.15 6.61 19.67
N ASP A 83 -9.23 5.54 20.45
CA ASP A 83 -8.82 5.49 21.84
C ASP A 83 -7.32 5.21 21.97
N LEU A 84 -6.54 6.27 22.22
CA LEU A 84 -5.08 6.19 22.38
C LEU A 84 -4.67 5.22 23.52
N GLN A 85 -5.43 5.17 24.62
CA GLN A 85 -5.08 4.31 25.76
C GLN A 85 -5.27 2.83 25.41
N LYS A 86 -6.30 2.49 24.63
CA LYS A 86 -6.45 1.13 24.10
C LYS A 86 -5.31 0.75 23.16
N GLN A 87 -4.89 1.68 22.29
CA GLN A 87 -3.76 1.44 21.37
C GLN A 87 -2.45 1.20 22.13
N LEU A 88 -2.16 2.01 23.16
CA LEU A 88 -0.97 1.85 24.00
C LEU A 88 -0.94 0.50 24.71
N LYS A 89 -2.07 0.07 25.30
CA LYS A 89 -2.19 -1.25 25.95
C LYS A 89 -2.01 -2.41 24.98
N PHE A 90 -2.58 -2.30 23.78
CA PHE A 90 -2.40 -3.31 22.74
C PHE A 90 -0.95 -3.37 22.25
N ASN A 91 -0.28 -2.22 22.09
CA ASN A 91 1.14 -2.16 21.75
C ASN A 91 2.03 -2.80 22.83
N GLU A 92 1.73 -2.57 24.10
CA GLU A 92 2.40 -3.23 25.23
C GLU A 92 2.22 -4.75 25.17
N ALA A 93 0.99 -5.21 24.92
CA ALA A 93 0.68 -6.63 24.75
C ALA A 93 1.48 -7.26 23.59
N LEU A 94 1.53 -6.59 22.43
CA LEU A 94 2.34 -7.02 21.29
C LEU A 94 3.84 -7.03 21.61
N GLN A 95 4.32 -6.07 22.40
CA GLN A 95 5.72 -6.04 22.84
C GLN A 95 6.05 -7.23 23.74
N LYS A 96 5.18 -7.58 24.69
CA LYS A 96 5.34 -8.77 25.54
C LYS A 96 5.39 -10.05 24.71
N ILE A 97 4.43 -10.21 23.80
CA ILE A 97 4.40 -11.33 22.85
C ILE A 97 5.70 -11.40 22.03
N SER A 98 6.17 -10.26 21.51
CA SER A 98 7.40 -10.22 20.71
C SER A 98 8.67 -10.56 21.51
N GLN A 99 8.70 -10.29 22.82
CA GLN A 99 9.84 -10.60 23.68
C GLN A 99 9.94 -12.10 23.98
N GLU A 100 8.80 -12.78 24.09
CA GLU A 100 8.73 -14.21 24.41
C GLU A 100 8.82 -15.10 23.16
N LEU A 101 8.48 -14.57 21.98
CA LEU A 101 8.53 -15.29 20.72
C LEU A 101 9.97 -15.55 20.24
N SER A 102 10.36 -16.83 20.11
CA SER A 102 11.68 -17.28 19.59
C SER A 102 12.16 -16.53 18.34
N THR A 103 13.44 -16.21 18.18
CA THR A 103 13.91 -15.49 16.97
C THR A 103 14.11 -16.38 15.74
N THR A 104 13.97 -17.70 15.85
CA THR A 104 14.38 -18.66 14.81
C THR A 104 13.37 -18.81 13.65
N ASP A 105 12.09 -18.57 13.90
CA ASP A 105 11.01 -18.87 12.95
C ASP A 105 10.69 -17.69 12.01
N THR A 106 11.73 -17.09 11.41
CA THR A 106 11.59 -15.83 10.65
C THR A 106 10.73 -15.91 9.39
N ALA A 107 10.49 -17.13 8.88
CA ALA A 107 9.67 -17.38 7.70
C ALA A 107 8.18 -17.57 8.02
N ALA A 108 7.76 -17.70 9.29
CA ALA A 108 6.36 -17.87 9.64
C ALA A 108 5.50 -16.65 9.28
N PHE A 109 4.35 -16.90 8.65
CA PHE A 109 3.38 -15.86 8.30
C PHE A 109 2.84 -15.13 9.52
N GLU A 110 2.60 -15.86 10.61
CA GLU A 110 2.09 -15.35 11.88
C GLU A 110 3.03 -14.31 12.48
N ARG A 111 4.35 -14.46 12.28
CA ARG A 111 5.32 -13.45 12.70
C ARG A 111 5.25 -12.19 11.87
N MET A 112 5.17 -12.33 10.55
CA MET A 112 4.98 -11.17 9.67
C MET A 112 3.69 -10.43 10.04
N LEU A 113 2.62 -11.17 10.34
CA LEU A 113 1.34 -10.63 10.79
C LEU A 113 1.45 -9.91 12.13
N LEU A 114 2.10 -10.48 13.15
CA LEU A 114 2.31 -9.82 14.45
C LEU A 114 3.16 -8.54 14.32
N LYS A 115 4.19 -8.54 13.47
CA LYS A 115 4.95 -7.32 13.14
C LYS A 115 4.07 -6.28 12.44
N SER A 116 3.20 -6.73 11.53
CA SER A 116 2.25 -5.86 10.84
C SER A 116 1.25 -5.21 11.79
N LEU A 117 0.71 -5.99 12.74
CA LEU A 117 -0.17 -5.47 13.78
C LEU A 117 0.55 -4.42 14.64
N LYS A 118 1.78 -4.71 15.07
CA LYS A 118 2.59 -3.78 15.86
C LYS A 118 2.86 -2.47 15.13
N ALA A 119 3.35 -2.52 13.89
CA ALA A 119 3.62 -1.31 13.13
C ALA A 119 2.33 -0.52 12.82
N THR A 120 1.21 -1.20 12.55
CA THR A 120 -0.08 -0.54 12.36
C THR A 120 -0.51 0.19 13.63
N THR A 121 -0.40 -0.46 14.80
CA THR A 121 -0.69 0.16 16.09
C THR A 121 0.24 1.32 16.40
N GLU A 122 1.54 1.21 16.13
CA GLU A 122 2.51 2.30 16.30
C GLU A 122 2.20 3.49 15.38
N SER A 123 1.83 3.22 14.12
CA SER A 123 1.36 4.23 13.18
C SER A 123 0.11 4.95 13.71
N GLU A 124 -0.88 4.20 14.22
CA GLU A 124 -2.10 4.75 14.79
C GLU A 124 -1.85 5.57 16.07
N ILE A 125 -0.94 5.12 16.94
CA ILE A 125 -0.49 5.88 18.12
C ILE A 125 0.15 7.19 17.68
N SER A 126 1.11 7.16 16.75
CA SER A 126 1.76 8.36 16.24
C SER A 126 0.72 9.35 15.70
N PHE A 127 -0.22 8.88 14.86
CA PHE A 127 -1.29 9.72 14.34
C PHE A 127 -2.15 10.36 15.45
N LEU A 128 -2.60 9.57 16.43
CA LEU A 128 -3.41 10.05 17.56
C LEU A 128 -2.64 11.03 18.46
N SER A 129 -1.33 10.87 18.56
CA SER A 129 -0.42 11.75 19.29
C SER A 129 0.08 12.95 18.47
N LYS A 130 -0.43 13.15 17.24
CA LYS A 130 0.00 14.22 16.31
C LYS A 130 1.48 14.13 15.90
N GLY A 131 2.05 12.92 15.89
CA GLY A 131 3.33 12.65 15.27
C GLY A 131 3.26 12.79 13.75
N ASP A 132 4.42 12.99 13.11
CA ASP A 132 4.57 13.20 11.67
C ASP A 132 5.11 11.97 10.92
N ASP A 133 5.37 10.87 11.63
CA ASP A 133 5.98 9.65 11.10
C ASP A 133 4.99 8.49 10.91
N PHE A 134 3.70 8.69 11.17
CA PHE A 134 2.69 7.63 11.09
C PHE A 134 2.65 6.94 9.72
N GLU A 135 2.76 7.69 8.61
CA GLU A 135 2.84 7.11 7.27
C GLU A 135 4.16 6.37 7.04
N ASN A 136 5.29 6.90 7.54
CA ASN A 136 6.61 6.25 7.42
C ASN A 136 6.63 4.89 8.13
N ILE A 137 6.05 4.80 9.35
CA ILE A 137 5.97 3.56 10.12
C ILE A 137 5.22 2.49 9.32
N ARG A 138 4.05 2.86 8.79
CA ARG A 138 3.20 1.98 7.98
C ARG A 138 3.93 1.52 6.73
N ASP A 139 4.49 2.44 5.97
CA ASP A 139 5.12 2.16 4.69
C ASP A 139 6.42 1.35 4.81
N LYS A 140 7.17 1.55 5.90
CA LYS A 140 8.29 0.68 6.25
C LYS A 140 7.82 -0.76 6.41
N GLN A 141 6.75 -0.98 7.17
CA GLN A 141 6.24 -2.33 7.37
C GLN A 141 5.66 -2.94 6.08
N MET A 142 5.03 -2.14 5.21
CA MET A 142 4.60 -2.61 3.89
C MET A 142 5.79 -3.12 3.05
N ALA A 143 6.92 -2.41 3.09
CA ALA A 143 8.13 -2.84 2.39
C ALA A 143 8.70 -4.14 2.97
N GLU A 144 8.71 -4.29 4.30
CA GLU A 144 9.17 -5.52 4.96
C GLU A 144 8.24 -6.71 4.67
N ASN A 145 6.92 -6.48 4.61
CA ASN A 145 5.96 -7.49 4.19
C ASN A 145 6.19 -7.92 2.74
N LEU A 146 6.44 -6.97 1.82
CA LEU A 146 6.75 -7.30 0.43
C LEU A 146 8.07 -8.08 0.31
N LYS A 147 9.11 -7.69 1.06
CA LYS A 147 10.37 -8.44 1.11
C LYS A 147 10.16 -9.86 1.63
N TRP A 148 9.30 -10.04 2.64
CA TRP A 148 8.94 -11.37 3.13
C TRP A 148 8.23 -12.20 2.05
N LEU A 149 7.29 -11.60 1.31
CA LEU A 149 6.60 -12.26 0.19
C LEU A 149 7.59 -12.69 -0.88
N LEU A 150 8.48 -11.80 -1.30
CA LEU A 150 9.51 -12.07 -2.30
C LEU A 150 10.52 -13.12 -1.82
N LYS A 151 10.82 -13.18 -0.52
CA LYS A 151 11.84 -14.10 -0.01
C LYS A 151 11.31 -15.49 0.32
N TYR A 152 10.13 -15.59 0.92
CA TYR A 152 9.65 -16.83 1.54
C TYR A 152 8.42 -17.41 0.87
N LYS A 153 7.47 -16.57 0.44
CA LYS A 153 6.19 -17.06 -0.10
C LYS A 153 6.22 -17.25 -1.61
N PHE A 154 6.89 -16.37 -2.33
CA PHE A 154 6.91 -16.30 -3.78
C PHE A 154 8.33 -16.06 -4.35
N PRO A 155 9.35 -16.84 -3.95
CA PRO A 155 10.75 -16.59 -4.33
C PRO A 155 11.05 -16.68 -5.82
N ASN A 156 10.22 -17.38 -6.59
CA ASN A 156 10.43 -17.63 -8.01
C ASN A 156 9.36 -17.00 -8.90
N GLU A 157 8.50 -16.14 -8.34
CA GLU A 157 7.37 -15.56 -9.05
C GLU A 157 7.64 -14.10 -9.47
N LYS A 158 6.99 -13.68 -10.55
CA LYS A 158 6.88 -12.25 -10.88
C LYS A 158 5.70 -11.65 -10.12
N ILE A 159 5.96 -10.59 -9.35
CA ILE A 159 4.93 -9.92 -8.55
C ILE A 159 4.59 -8.56 -9.18
N ILE A 160 3.29 -8.31 -9.37
CA ILE A 160 2.77 -6.96 -9.67
C ILE A 160 2.32 -6.33 -8.35
N VAL A 161 2.96 -5.22 -7.97
CA VAL A 161 2.57 -4.43 -6.80
C VAL A 161 1.59 -3.36 -7.24
N TRP A 162 0.32 -3.51 -6.86
CA TRP A 162 -0.70 -2.49 -7.08
C TRP A 162 -0.83 -1.60 -5.83
N ALA A 163 -0.37 -0.37 -5.93
CA ALA A 163 -0.43 0.62 -4.85
C ALA A 163 -0.69 2.04 -5.40
N HIS A 164 -1.06 2.96 -4.51
CA HIS A 164 -1.09 4.38 -4.82
C HIS A 164 0.32 4.91 -5.11
N ASN A 165 0.48 5.88 -6.02
CA ASN A 165 1.75 6.48 -6.40
C ASN A 165 2.62 6.90 -5.19
N GLY A 166 2.00 7.51 -4.18
CA GLY A 166 2.67 7.94 -2.94
C GLY A 166 3.35 6.81 -2.14
N HIS A 167 2.95 5.55 -2.33
CA HIS A 167 3.59 4.41 -1.69
C HIS A 167 4.76 3.83 -2.50
N ILE A 168 4.97 4.25 -3.74
CA ILE A 168 5.92 3.61 -4.67
C ILE A 168 7.01 4.57 -5.20
N LEU A 169 7.21 5.73 -4.57
CA LEU A 169 8.23 6.67 -5.02
C LEU A 169 9.62 6.14 -4.64
N LYS A 170 10.54 6.01 -5.61
CA LYS A 170 11.92 5.57 -5.33
C LYS A 170 12.69 6.58 -4.50
N HIS A 171 12.52 7.85 -4.87
CA HIS A 171 13.28 8.99 -4.36
C HIS A 171 12.33 10.14 -3.97
N PRO A 172 11.45 9.95 -2.96
CA PRO A 172 10.51 10.98 -2.54
C PRO A 172 11.20 12.30 -2.13
N GLU A 173 12.46 12.25 -1.69
CA GLU A 173 13.29 13.41 -1.35
C GLU A 173 13.57 14.35 -2.54
N LEU A 174 13.39 13.89 -3.78
CA LEU A 174 13.58 14.70 -4.98
C LEU A 174 12.34 15.51 -5.37
N ILE A 175 11.26 15.41 -4.60
CA ILE A 175 10.02 16.15 -4.86
C ILE A 175 9.98 17.41 -3.99
N LYS A 176 9.87 18.58 -4.62
CA LYS A 176 9.81 19.88 -3.96
C LYS A 176 8.38 20.17 -3.48
N SER A 177 7.92 19.42 -2.48
CA SER A 177 6.59 19.60 -1.86
C SER A 177 6.70 19.48 -0.35
N SER A 178 6.11 20.43 0.38
CA SER A 178 6.09 20.42 1.85
C SER A 178 5.15 19.38 2.46
N TYR A 179 4.29 18.77 1.63
CA TYR A 179 3.23 17.86 2.06
C TYR A 179 3.56 16.37 1.85
N ILE A 180 4.77 16.04 1.38
CA ILE A 180 5.12 14.68 0.98
C ILE A 180 5.89 13.93 2.07
N ILE A 181 5.44 12.70 2.28
CA ILE A 181 6.09 11.65 3.07
C ILE A 181 7.55 11.50 2.65
N ARG A 182 8.47 11.72 3.58
CA ARG A 182 9.91 11.64 3.28
C ARG A 182 10.40 10.21 3.02
N LYS A 183 9.69 9.18 3.49
CA LYS A 183 9.98 7.76 3.20
C LYS A 183 8.70 6.94 3.05
N ASN A 184 8.55 6.30 1.91
CA ASN A 184 7.44 5.40 1.59
C ASN A 184 7.94 3.99 1.26
N MET A 185 7.03 3.05 1.02
CA MET A 185 7.36 1.65 0.74
C MET A 185 8.35 1.53 -0.43
N GLY A 186 8.13 2.28 -1.52
CA GLY A 186 9.01 2.29 -2.69
C GLY A 186 10.44 2.70 -2.35
N SER A 187 10.61 3.75 -1.55
CA SER A 187 11.94 4.19 -1.10
C SER A 187 12.64 3.15 -0.21
N TYR A 188 11.90 2.44 0.65
CA TYR A 188 12.45 1.36 1.48
C TYR A 188 12.81 0.09 0.69
N LEU A 189 12.25 -0.09 -0.50
CA LEU A 189 12.66 -1.13 -1.43
C LEU A 189 13.87 -0.69 -2.28
N ALA A 190 13.88 0.57 -2.71
CA ALA A 190 14.91 1.12 -3.58
C ALA A 190 16.31 1.18 -2.93
N VAL A 191 16.38 1.23 -1.59
CA VAL A 191 17.66 1.14 -0.84
C VAL A 191 18.36 -0.21 -0.98
N ASP A 192 17.61 -1.29 -1.24
CA ASP A 192 18.19 -2.58 -1.57
C ASP A 192 18.56 -2.59 -3.05
N GLN A 193 19.86 -2.59 -3.34
CA GLN A 193 20.36 -2.47 -4.72
C GLN A 193 19.91 -3.63 -5.62
N GLN A 194 19.76 -4.84 -5.08
CA GLN A 194 19.33 -5.99 -5.86
C GLN A 194 17.86 -5.87 -6.19
N LEU A 195 17.01 -5.58 -5.20
CA LEU A 195 15.58 -5.39 -5.41
C LEU A 195 15.31 -4.21 -6.33
N ASN A 196 16.00 -3.09 -6.16
CA ASN A 196 15.87 -1.91 -7.03
C ASN A 196 16.22 -2.23 -8.49
N LYS A 197 17.27 -3.02 -8.75
CA LYS A 197 17.64 -3.45 -10.10
C LYS A 197 16.60 -4.38 -10.73
N GLN A 198 15.99 -5.24 -9.93
CA GLN A 198 14.99 -6.22 -10.35
C GLN A 198 13.56 -5.64 -10.46
N SER A 199 13.34 -4.43 -9.94
CA SER A 199 12.04 -3.77 -9.92
C SER A 199 11.88 -2.75 -11.05
N TYR A 200 10.63 -2.49 -11.42
CA TYR A 200 10.25 -1.39 -12.31
C TYR A 200 9.13 -0.58 -11.65
N PHE A 201 9.43 0.66 -11.26
CA PHE A 201 8.49 1.54 -10.58
C PHE A 201 7.68 2.37 -11.58
N LEU A 202 6.42 1.99 -11.79
CA LEU A 202 5.50 2.63 -12.72
C LEU A 202 4.52 3.54 -11.98
N GLY A 203 4.61 4.85 -12.18
CA GLY A 203 3.63 5.80 -11.67
C GLY A 203 2.47 6.04 -12.64
N PHE A 204 1.37 6.59 -12.14
CA PHE A 204 0.23 7.03 -12.94
C PHE A 204 0.04 8.55 -12.89
N ASN A 205 -0.30 9.15 -14.01
CA ASN A 205 -0.48 10.59 -14.17
C ASN A 205 -1.80 10.88 -14.88
N SER A 206 -2.41 12.04 -14.59
CA SER A 206 -3.67 12.45 -15.21
C SER A 206 -3.65 13.90 -15.71
N ARG A 207 -4.14 14.17 -16.93
CA ARG A 207 -4.24 15.54 -17.47
C ARG A 207 -5.38 16.33 -16.84
N LEU A 208 -6.62 15.86 -16.98
CA LEU A 208 -7.83 16.56 -16.57
C LEU A 208 -8.91 15.58 -16.07
N GLY A 209 -10.04 16.12 -15.64
CA GLY A 209 -11.22 15.34 -15.26
C GLY A 209 -11.52 15.43 -13.77
N THR A 210 -12.05 14.34 -13.19
CA THR A 210 -12.50 14.29 -11.80
C THR A 210 -11.96 13.05 -11.11
N SER A 211 -11.57 13.20 -9.84
CA SER A 211 -11.09 12.11 -9.00
C SER A 211 -11.82 12.06 -7.66
N GLY A 212 -11.64 10.96 -6.95
CA GLY A 212 -12.18 10.75 -5.62
C GLY A 212 -12.28 9.27 -5.27
N ARG A 213 -12.23 8.99 -3.97
CA ARG A 213 -12.36 7.62 -3.45
C ARG A 213 -13.83 7.20 -3.48
N ILE A 214 -14.08 5.90 -3.66
CA ILE A 214 -15.45 5.36 -3.61
C ILE A 214 -16.09 5.50 -2.22
N THR A 215 -15.29 5.58 -1.16
CA THR A 215 -15.76 5.71 0.22
C THR A 215 -16.00 7.15 0.67
N ILE A 216 -15.81 8.13 -0.22
CA ILE A 216 -15.98 9.56 0.06
C ILE A 216 -16.88 10.15 -1.03
N ASP A 217 -18.02 10.71 -0.63
CA ASP A 217 -18.99 11.26 -1.59
C ASP A 217 -18.42 12.44 -2.37
N LYS A 218 -17.71 13.34 -1.67
CA LYS A 218 -17.08 14.51 -2.29
C LYS A 218 -15.99 14.09 -3.29
N LYS A 219 -16.26 14.33 -4.57
CA LYS A 219 -15.27 14.27 -5.65
C LYS A 219 -14.59 15.62 -5.81
N PHE A 220 -13.44 15.63 -6.46
CA PHE A 220 -12.67 16.84 -6.73
C PHE A 220 -12.15 16.84 -8.16
N ALA A 221 -12.07 18.03 -8.76
CA ALA A 221 -11.48 18.20 -10.08
C ALA A 221 -9.98 17.91 -10.02
N VAL A 222 -9.47 17.22 -11.04
CA VAL A 222 -8.03 17.17 -11.30
C VAL A 222 -7.58 18.59 -11.65
N GLU A 223 -6.46 19.05 -11.07
CA GLU A 223 -5.91 20.37 -11.38
C GLU A 223 -5.73 20.52 -12.90
N LEU A 224 -5.90 21.72 -13.46
CA LEU A 224 -5.62 21.90 -14.89
C LEU A 224 -4.11 21.78 -15.16
N PRO A 225 -3.68 21.29 -16.33
CA PRO A 225 -2.26 21.28 -16.70
C PRO A 225 -1.67 22.69 -16.63
N VAL A 226 -0.55 22.84 -15.95
CA VAL A 226 0.20 24.10 -15.95
C VAL A 226 1.10 24.18 -17.18
N LYS A 227 1.47 25.39 -17.59
CA LYS A 227 2.37 25.59 -18.74
C LYS A 227 3.71 24.89 -18.49
N ASN A 228 4.20 24.19 -19.50
CA ASN A 228 5.49 23.47 -19.46
C ASN A 228 5.58 22.39 -18.37
N SER A 229 4.44 21.74 -18.08
CA SER A 229 4.40 20.49 -17.32
C SER A 229 4.36 19.27 -18.24
N PHE A 230 4.66 18.10 -17.68
CA PHE A 230 4.58 16.82 -18.37
C PHE A 230 3.25 16.60 -19.08
N GLU A 231 2.14 16.93 -18.42
CA GLU A 231 0.81 16.79 -18.99
C GLU A 231 0.64 17.66 -20.23
N SER A 232 1.24 18.87 -20.24
CA SER A 232 1.16 19.83 -21.34
C SER A 232 2.04 19.48 -22.54
N TRP A 233 3.08 18.66 -22.35
CA TRP A 233 3.96 18.20 -23.43
C TRP A 233 3.29 17.14 -24.32
N ILE A 234 2.32 16.41 -23.77
CA ILE A 234 1.57 15.39 -24.49
C ILE A 234 0.40 16.07 -25.23
N PRO A 235 0.22 15.80 -26.55
CA PRO A 235 -0.90 16.37 -27.31
C PRO A 235 -2.27 15.99 -26.71
N GLU A 236 -3.22 16.91 -26.76
CA GLU A 236 -4.59 16.70 -26.23
C GLU A 236 -5.36 15.58 -26.93
N THR A 237 -4.93 15.19 -28.12
CA THR A 237 -5.51 14.09 -28.89
C THR A 237 -5.08 12.72 -28.38
N VAL A 238 -4.04 12.62 -27.54
CA VAL A 238 -3.52 11.35 -27.01
C VAL A 238 -4.29 10.97 -25.75
N PRO A 239 -5.10 9.90 -25.75
CA PRO A 239 -5.91 9.53 -24.57
C PRO A 239 -5.07 8.86 -23.47
N TYR A 240 -4.08 8.06 -23.87
CA TYR A 240 -3.17 7.34 -22.98
C TYR A 240 -1.78 7.32 -23.58
N ALA A 241 -0.76 7.37 -22.73
CA ALA A 241 0.62 7.17 -23.14
C ALA A 241 1.40 6.47 -22.05
N PHE A 242 2.40 5.68 -22.44
CA PHE A 242 3.41 5.17 -21.53
C PHE A 242 4.74 5.80 -21.93
N VAL A 243 5.46 6.35 -20.95
CA VAL A 243 6.79 6.94 -21.17
C VAL A 243 7.80 6.22 -20.29
N ASP A 244 8.79 5.59 -20.91
CA ASP A 244 9.84 4.85 -20.23
C ASP A 244 10.98 5.80 -19.80
N PHE A 245 10.92 6.26 -18.55
CA PHE A 245 11.96 7.12 -17.99
C PHE A 245 13.29 6.38 -17.82
N LYS A 246 13.27 5.06 -17.61
CA LYS A 246 14.48 4.25 -17.47
C LYS A 246 15.24 4.19 -18.80
N GLN A 247 14.53 4.05 -19.91
CA GLN A 247 15.12 4.14 -21.24
C GLN A 247 15.60 5.56 -21.54
N PHE A 248 14.79 6.58 -21.27
CA PHE A 248 15.19 7.98 -21.42
C PHE A 248 16.48 8.33 -20.68
N ARG A 249 16.64 7.88 -19.42
CA ARG A 249 17.87 8.12 -18.63
C ARG A 249 19.11 7.46 -19.25
N LYS A 250 18.96 6.34 -19.97
CA LYS A 250 20.06 5.68 -20.69
C LYS A 250 20.46 6.46 -21.94
N GLU A 251 19.49 6.93 -22.70
CA GLU A 251 19.70 7.66 -23.95
C GLU A 251 20.11 9.12 -23.72
N SER A 252 19.70 9.71 -22.60
CA SER A 252 19.99 11.09 -22.21
C SER A 252 20.50 11.18 -20.76
N PRO A 253 21.72 10.70 -20.45
CA PRO A 253 22.25 10.69 -19.08
C PRO A 253 22.35 12.07 -18.42
N SER A 254 22.58 13.13 -19.21
CA SER A 254 22.60 14.54 -18.76
C SER A 254 21.20 15.18 -18.70
N GLY A 255 20.15 14.44 -19.10
CA GLY A 255 18.76 14.90 -19.13
C GLY A 255 18.04 14.89 -17.78
N LYS A 256 18.74 14.59 -16.67
CA LYS A 256 18.19 14.64 -15.32
C LYS A 256 17.88 16.08 -14.92
N LYS A 257 16.60 16.44 -14.96
CA LYS A 257 16.12 17.79 -14.69
C LYS A 257 14.85 17.74 -13.87
N TYR A 258 14.66 18.81 -13.09
CA TYR A 258 13.38 19.06 -12.45
C TYR A 258 12.36 19.53 -13.48
N PHE A 259 11.16 18.97 -13.44
CA PHE A 259 10.02 19.45 -14.21
C PHE A 259 8.73 19.29 -13.43
N LEU A 260 7.66 19.91 -13.94
CA LEU A 260 6.35 19.91 -13.33
C LEU A 260 5.55 18.69 -13.80
N MET A 261 4.97 17.94 -12.86
CA MET A 261 4.09 16.80 -13.16
C MET A 261 3.19 16.52 -11.95
N LYS A 262 1.98 16.02 -12.23
CA LYS A 262 1.07 15.44 -11.25
C LYS A 262 1.49 13.99 -10.97
N GLY A 263 2.64 13.85 -10.30
CA GLY A 263 3.33 12.58 -10.15
C GLY A 263 2.93 11.79 -8.91
N VAL A 264 2.42 12.42 -7.87
CA VAL A 264 2.01 11.73 -6.63
C VAL A 264 0.50 11.69 -6.48
N TYR A 265 -0.13 12.85 -6.65
CA TYR A 265 -1.56 13.08 -6.60
C TYR A 265 -1.99 13.79 -7.89
N HIS A 266 -3.25 14.23 -7.95
CA HIS A 266 -3.79 15.00 -9.07
C HIS A 266 -3.45 16.51 -9.00
N ILE A 267 -2.36 16.87 -8.31
CA ILE A 267 -1.84 18.23 -8.15
C ILE A 267 -0.41 18.31 -8.68
N THR A 268 -0.02 19.47 -9.18
CA THR A 268 1.29 19.63 -9.83
C THR A 268 2.40 19.82 -8.81
N ASP A 269 3.44 18.97 -8.86
CA ASP A 269 4.66 19.12 -8.06
C ASP A 269 5.90 19.24 -8.98
N SER A 270 6.97 19.85 -8.47
CA SER A 270 8.27 19.88 -9.15
C SER A 270 9.19 18.80 -8.60
N ALA A 271 9.71 17.92 -9.45
CA ALA A 271 10.67 16.90 -9.06
C ALA A 271 11.60 16.49 -10.21
N SER A 272 12.68 15.79 -9.88
CA SER A 272 13.39 14.94 -10.86
C SER A 272 12.57 13.66 -11.08
N TRP A 273 11.42 13.75 -11.75
CA TRP A 273 10.48 12.63 -11.87
C TRP A 273 11.06 11.42 -12.59
N THR A 274 12.01 11.64 -13.48
CA THR A 274 12.74 10.55 -14.12
C THR A 274 13.62 9.80 -13.15
N ASP A 275 14.03 10.34 -11.99
CA ASP A 275 14.70 9.55 -10.95
C ASP A 275 13.67 8.93 -9.98
N VAL A 276 12.54 9.60 -9.73
CA VAL A 276 11.46 9.11 -8.85
C VAL A 276 10.79 7.84 -9.36
N TYR A 277 10.62 7.71 -10.68
CA TYR A 277 9.98 6.57 -11.35
C TYR A 277 10.85 5.97 -12.46
N ASP A 278 10.64 4.68 -12.76
CA ASP A 278 11.21 4.05 -13.94
C ASP A 278 10.36 4.28 -15.19
N GLY A 279 9.05 4.48 -15.03
CA GLY A 279 8.17 4.92 -16.10
C GLY A 279 6.91 5.58 -15.57
N ILE A 280 6.17 6.25 -16.45
CA ILE A 280 4.90 6.88 -16.12
C ILE A 280 3.83 6.49 -17.14
N PHE A 281 2.64 6.16 -16.64
CA PHE A 281 1.44 5.96 -17.44
C PHE A 281 0.55 7.20 -17.36
N TYR A 282 0.42 7.90 -18.48
CA TYR A 282 -0.39 9.09 -18.66
C TYR A 282 -1.83 8.73 -19.04
N ILE A 283 -2.78 9.40 -18.39
CA ILE A 283 -4.22 9.33 -18.66
C ILE A 283 -4.70 10.74 -18.97
N ARG A 284 -5.30 10.97 -20.14
CA ARG A 284 -5.85 12.29 -20.47
C ARG A 284 -7.04 12.61 -19.59
N ASP A 285 -8.07 11.77 -19.64
CA ASP A 285 -9.35 12.00 -18.99
C ASP A 285 -9.51 11.09 -17.77
N MET A 286 -9.36 11.65 -16.58
CA MET A 286 -9.59 10.96 -15.32
C MET A 286 -11.07 11.03 -14.94
N TYR A 287 -11.62 9.91 -14.47
CA TYR A 287 -12.97 9.84 -13.92
C TYR A 287 -12.94 9.07 -12.60
N PRO A 288 -13.81 9.42 -11.65
CA PRO A 288 -13.84 8.76 -10.36
C PRO A 288 -14.39 7.35 -10.50
N CYS A 289 -13.95 6.50 -9.60
CA CYS A 289 -14.52 5.18 -9.41
C CYS A 289 -16.03 5.24 -9.14
N THR A 290 -16.82 4.45 -9.86
CA THR A 290 -18.27 4.35 -9.67
C THR A 290 -18.63 3.21 -8.71
N PRO A 291 -19.60 3.41 -7.79
CA PRO A 291 -20.06 2.34 -6.92
C PRO A 291 -20.66 1.19 -7.72
N ARG A 292 -20.28 -0.05 -7.37
CA ARG A 292 -21.00 -1.23 -7.86
C ARG A 292 -22.45 -1.15 -7.41
N GLY A 293 -23.38 -1.01 -8.36
CA GLY A 293 -24.81 -1.05 -8.06
C GLY A 293 -25.14 -2.39 -7.40
N MET A 294 -25.69 -2.37 -6.19
CA MET A 294 -26.30 -3.57 -5.64
C MET A 294 -27.52 -3.89 -6.50
N LYS A 295 -27.40 -4.81 -7.46
CA LYS A 295 -28.57 -5.61 -7.80
C LYS A 295 -28.92 -6.35 -6.51
N ARG A 296 -29.93 -5.86 -5.79
CA ARG A 296 -30.64 -6.73 -4.85
C ARG A 296 -31.14 -7.86 -5.73
N ASN A 297 -30.69 -9.09 -5.48
CA ASN A 297 -31.46 -10.24 -5.93
C ASN A 297 -32.74 -10.21 -5.09
N THR A 298 -33.72 -9.43 -5.56
CA THR A 298 -35.12 -9.70 -5.35
C THR A 298 -35.54 -10.49 -6.57
N ASP A 299 -35.48 -11.81 -6.43
CA ASP A 299 -36.58 -12.75 -6.66
C ASP A 299 -36.05 -14.18 -6.47
#